data_AF-A0A2V6R0N1-F1
#
_entry.id   AF-A0A2V6R0N1-F1
#
_cell.length_a   1.000
_cell.length_b   1.000
_cell.length_c   1.000
_cell.angle_alpha   90.00
_cell.angle_beta   90.00
_cell.angle_gamma   90.00
#
_symmetry.space_group_name_H-M   'P 1'
#
loop_
_entity.id
_entity.type
_entity.pdbx_description
1 polymer ?
#
loop_
_entity_poly.entity_id
_entity_poly.type
_entity_poly.pdbx_seq_one_letter_code
_entity_poly.pdbx_strand_id
1 'polypeptide(L)' 'MVDFYNQRRALVARYDVDAPSAASAVVSGRQAMLAEYPPARAPGPPSLFERAERVGGQDGSGWIVYRIVKGDG' A
#
# COMPACT_ATOMS: atom_id res chain seq x y z
N MET A 1 -3.22 -14.34 -22.69
CA MET A 1 -2.16 -13.40 -22.22
C MET A 1 -2.74 -12.13 -21.61
N VAL A 2 -2.25 -11.73 -20.42
CA VAL A 2 -2.64 -10.52 -19.68
C VAL A 2 -1.38 -9.82 -19.16
N ASP A 3 -1.33 -8.49 -19.31
CA ASP A 3 -0.20 -7.65 -18.88
C ASP A 3 -0.59 -6.75 -17.71
N PHE A 4 0.28 -6.67 -16.71
CA PHE A 4 0.15 -5.78 -15.56
C PHE A 4 1.33 -4.82 -15.52
N TYR A 5 1.05 -3.52 -15.53
CA TYR A 5 2.08 -2.49 -15.38
C TYR A 5 2.08 -1.90 -13.98
N ASN A 6 3.25 -1.83 -13.35
CA ASN A 6 3.47 -1.19 -12.07
C ASN A 6 4.32 0.07 -12.27
N GLN A 7 3.68 1.24 -12.23
CA GLN A 7 4.34 2.54 -12.40
C GLN A 7 5.42 2.81 -11.34
N ARG A 8 5.17 2.46 -10.06
CA ARG A 8 6.11 2.72 -8.97
C ARG A 8 7.42 1.93 -9.12
N ARG A 9 7.34 0.76 -9.75
CA ARG A 9 8.49 -0.12 -10.02
C ARG A 9 8.97 -0.04 -11.46
N ALA A 10 8.32 0.78 -12.30
CA ALA A 10 8.53 0.85 -13.75
C ALA A 10 8.63 -0.54 -14.43
N LEU A 11 7.76 -1.48 -14.03
CA LEU A 11 7.85 -2.89 -14.42
C LEU A 11 6.56 -3.38 -15.08
N VAL A 12 6.68 -4.20 -16.11
CA VAL A 12 5.57 -4.92 -16.76
C VAL A 12 5.71 -6.41 -16.46
N ALA A 13 4.66 -7.02 -15.90
CA ALA A 13 4.57 -8.46 -15.70
C ALA A 13 3.53 -9.04 -16.67
N ARG A 14 3.92 -10.07 -17.41
CA ARG A 14 3.11 -10.69 -18.47
C ARG A 14 2.83 -12.14 -18.11
N TYR A 15 1.55 -12.52 -18.15
CA TYR A 15 1.11 -13.88 -17.83
C TYR A 15 0.35 -14.46 -19.00
N ASP A 16 0.70 -15.70 -19.38
CA ASP A 16 -0.20 -16.49 -20.19
C ASP A 16 -1.21 -17.18 -19.28
N VAL A 17 -2.50 -17.05 -19.64
CA VAL A 17 -3.60 -17.42 -18.76
C VAL A 17 -4.65 -18.09 -19.62
N ASP A 18 -4.90 -19.36 -19.33
CA ASP A 18 -6.00 -20.11 -19.94
C ASP A 18 -7.26 -19.84 -19.12
N ALA A 19 -8.22 -19.13 -19.73
CA ALA A 19 -9.43 -18.71 -19.06
C ALA A 19 -10.59 -18.54 -20.06
N PRO A 20 -11.83 -18.89 -19.67
CA PRO A 20 -12.99 -18.89 -20.57
C PRO A 20 -13.52 -17.49 -20.93
N SER A 21 -13.02 -16.44 -20.28
CA SER A 21 -13.43 -15.06 -20.55
C SER A 21 -12.34 -14.05 -20.20
N ALA A 22 -12.42 -12.85 -20.76
CA ALA A 22 -11.48 -11.77 -20.42
C ALA A 22 -11.51 -11.42 -18.92
N ALA A 23 -12.70 -11.38 -18.31
CA ALA A 23 -12.83 -11.10 -16.87
C ALA A 23 -12.16 -12.18 -16.01
N SER A 24 -12.34 -13.45 -16.35
CA SER A 24 -11.67 -14.55 -15.63
C SER A 24 -10.16 -14.57 -15.87
N ALA A 25 -9.70 -14.24 -17.08
CA ALA A 25 -8.27 -14.10 -17.38
C ALA A 25 -7.60 -13.01 -16.52
N VAL A 26 -8.26 -11.86 -16.33
CA VAL A 26 -7.75 -10.79 -15.47
C VAL A 26 -7.66 -11.24 -14.01
N VAL A 27 -8.68 -11.94 -13.50
CA VAL A 27 -8.67 -12.45 -12.11
C VAL A 27 -7.53 -13.45 -11.92
N SER A 28 -7.42 -14.45 -12.79
CA SER A 28 -6.37 -15.47 -12.73
C SER A 28 -4.97 -14.85 -12.88
N GLY A 29 -4.79 -13.95 -13.85
CA GLY A 29 -3.52 -13.23 -14.03
C GLY A 29 -3.16 -12.37 -12.82
N ARG A 30 -4.15 -11.74 -12.17
CA ARG A 30 -3.93 -10.93 -10.96
C ARG A 30 -3.50 -11.79 -9.77
N GLN A 31 -4.04 -13.00 -9.64
CA GLN A 31 -3.62 -13.94 -8.60
C GLN A 31 -2.17 -14.38 -8.81
N ALA A 32 -1.80 -14.75 -10.05
CA ALA A 32 -0.42 -15.06 -10.39
C ALA A 32 0.53 -13.88 -10.10
N MET A 33 0.12 -12.66 -10.49
CA MET A 33 0.88 -11.44 -10.22
C MET A 33 1.09 -11.20 -8.72
N LEU A 34 0.09 -11.41 -7.88
CA LEU A 34 0.21 -11.20 -6.43
C LEU A 34 1.06 -12.27 -5.74
N ALA A 35 1.12 -13.49 -6.31
CA ALA A 35 2.00 -14.54 -5.82
C ALA A 35 3.48 -14.22 -6.11
N GLU A 36 3.79 -13.67 -7.29
CA GLU A 36 5.15 -13.26 -7.67
C GLU A 36 5.56 -11.91 -7.05
N TYR A 37 4.62 -10.97 -6.99
CA TYR A 37 4.81 -9.63 -6.45
C TYR A 37 3.79 -9.35 -5.34
N PRO A 38 4.05 -9.84 -4.11
CA PRO A 38 3.20 -9.53 -2.98
C PRO A 38 3.05 -8.00 -2.82
N PRO A 39 1.86 -7.51 -2.49
CA PRO A 39 1.69 -6.10 -2.16
C PRO A 39 2.62 -5.79 -0.99
N ALA A 40 3.33 -4.67 -1.07
CA ALA A 40 4.08 -4.17 0.07
C ALA A 40 3.15 -4.17 1.28
N ARG A 41 3.57 -4.79 2.37
CA ARG A 41 2.80 -4.88 3.62
C ARG A 41 2.16 -3.52 3.85
N ALA A 42 0.83 -3.48 3.92
CA ALA A 42 0.11 -2.23 4.12
C ALA A 42 0.83 -1.48 5.25
N PRO A 43 1.26 -0.21 5.03
CA PRO A 43 1.87 0.54 6.09
C PRO A 43 0.91 0.43 7.27
N GLY A 44 1.44 0.04 8.42
CA GLY A 44 0.66 -0.07 9.65
C GLY A 44 -0.07 1.24 9.91
N PRO A 45 -0.99 1.28 10.89
CA PRO A 45 -1.57 2.55 11.30
C PRO A 45 -0.42 3.57 11.47
N PRO A 46 -0.52 4.76 10.84
CA PRO A 46 0.57 5.72 10.89
C PRO A 46 0.92 5.96 12.35
N SER A 47 2.22 5.94 12.64
CA SER A 47 2.77 6.24 13.95
C SER A 47 2.24 7.59 14.45
N LEU A 48 2.30 7.82 15.76
CA LEU A 48 1.90 9.12 16.33
C LEU A 48 2.66 10.29 15.68
N PHE A 49 3.90 10.04 15.27
CA PHE A 49 4.73 11.02 14.56
C PHE A 49 4.18 11.33 13.16
N GLU A 50 3.95 10.30 12.33
CA GLU A 50 3.39 10.48 10.98
C GLU A 50 1.98 11.10 11.01
N ARG A 51 1.20 10.79 12.05
CA ARG A 51 -0.10 11.43 12.28
C ARG A 51 0.08 12.92 12.60
N ALA A 52 0.99 13.25 13.51
CA ALA A 52 1.30 14.63 13.88
C ALA A 52 1.80 15.43 12.67
N GLU A 53 2.70 14.89 11.85
CA GLU A 53 3.19 15.55 10.63
C GLU A 53 2.05 15.84 9.64
N ARG A 54 1.14 14.87 9.44
CA ARG A 54 0.01 15.04 8.51
C ARG A 54 -0.98 16.11 8.95
N VAL A 55 -1.16 16.29 10.26
CA VAL A 55 -2.05 17.32 10.81
C VAL A 55 -1.31 18.62 11.19
N GLY A 56 -0.03 18.74 10.84
CA GLY A 56 0.80 19.90 11.21
C GLY A 56 0.96 20.07 12.73
N GLY A 57 0.81 18.99 13.50
CA GLY A 57 0.78 18.97 14.95
C GLY A 57 -0.53 19.44 15.55
N GLN A 58 -1.47 19.99 14.77
CA GLN A 58 -2.78 20.43 15.23
C GLN A 58 -3.83 19.33 15.07
N ASP A 59 -4.38 18.85 16.18
CA ASP A 59 -5.66 18.18 16.10
C ASP A 59 -6.80 19.18 15.81
N GLY A 60 -7.97 18.67 15.41
CA GLY A 60 -9.16 19.50 15.15
C GLY A 60 -9.71 20.25 16.38
N SER A 61 -9.08 20.08 17.55
CA SER A 61 -9.36 20.84 18.78
C SER A 61 -8.36 21.97 19.06
N GLY A 62 -7.37 22.16 18.17
CA GLY A 62 -6.40 23.26 18.26
C GLY A 62 -5.21 22.99 19.18
N TRP A 63 -5.06 21.77 19.71
CA TRP A 63 -3.90 21.40 20.53
C TRP A 63 -2.72 21.03 19.64
N ILE A 64 -1.52 21.51 20.02
CA ILE A 64 -0.27 21.24 19.31
C ILE A 64 0.59 20.28 20.14
N VAL A 65 1.00 19.16 19.54
CA VAL A 65 1.99 18.24 20.16
C VAL A 65 3.37 18.90 20.10
N TYR A 66 3.83 19.44 21.24
CA TYR A 66 5.11 20.15 21.34
C TYR A 66 6.32 19.23 21.56
N ARG A 67 6.18 18.15 22.36
CA ARG A 67 7.24 17.14 22.54
C ARG A 67 6.68 15.82 23.07
N ILE A 68 7.27 14.70 22.66
CA ILE A 68 7.03 13.38 23.23
C ILE A 68 8.29 12.96 23.97
N VAL A 69 8.18 12.66 25.27
CA VAL A 69 9.28 12.13 26.09
C VAL A 69 8.90 10.74 26.59
N LYS A 70 9.89 9.84 26.66
CA LYS A 70 9.72 8.55 27.32
C LYS A 70 9.64 8.81 28.82
N GLY A 71 8.57 8.37 29.47
CA GLY A 71 8.45 8.44 30.92
C GLY A 71 9.41 7.43 31.55
N ASP A 72 10.21 7.90 32.50
CA ASP A 72 10.87 7.00 33.45
C ASP A 72 9.79 6.55 34.44
N GLY A 73 9.44 5.27 34.36
CA GLY A 73 8.47 4.64 35.28
C GLY A 73 9.03 4.49 36.68
#